data_AF-A0A2E9JZE2-F1
#
_entry.id   AF-A0A2E9JZE2-F1
#
_cell.length_a   1.000
_cell.length_b   1.000
_cell.length_c   1.000
_cell.angle_alpha   90.00
_cell.angle_beta   90.00
_cell.angle_gamma   90.00
#
_symmetry.space_group_name_H-M   'P 1'
#
loop_
_entity.id
_entity.type
_entity.pdbx_description
1 polymer ?
#
loop_
_entity_poly.entity_id
_entity_poly.type
_entity_poly.pdbx_seq_one_letter_code
_entity_poly.pdbx_strand_id
1 'polypeptide(L)'
;GIDRDSALIADLFDERDPAILILLKMTIEACKKRGKYIGICGQGPSDHPDFARWLLEQGIDSLSLNPDSVLETWLSLADNTI
;
A
#
# COMPACT_ATOMS: atom_id res chain seq x y z
N GLY A 1 -14.59 6.35 -11.25
CA GLY A 1 -13.25 6.94 -11.13
C GLY A 1 -13.38 8.31 -10.52
N ILE A 2 -12.49 8.67 -9.61
CA ILE A 2 -12.46 9.96 -8.90
C ILE A 2 -11.21 10.69 -9.36
N ASP A 3 -11.31 12.01 -9.56
CA ASP A 3 -10.16 12.86 -9.82
C ASP A 3 -9.54 13.28 -8.48
N ARG A 4 -8.34 12.76 -8.19
CA ARG A 4 -7.60 13.02 -6.96
C ARG A 4 -7.23 14.49 -6.80
N ASP A 5 -7.03 15.21 -7.91
CA ASP A 5 -6.59 16.61 -7.88
C ASP A 5 -7.80 17.58 -7.77
N SER A 6 -9.03 17.05 -7.79
CA SER A 6 -10.25 17.82 -7.60
C SER A 6 -10.54 18.07 -6.12
N ALA A 7 -10.32 19.31 -5.67
CA ALA A 7 -10.60 19.74 -4.30
C ALA A 7 -12.06 19.55 -3.85
N LEU A 8 -13.01 19.40 -4.78
CA LEU A 8 -14.44 19.17 -4.48
C LEU A 8 -14.72 17.76 -3.95
N ILE A 9 -13.87 16.78 -4.30
CA ILE A 9 -14.10 15.35 -4.05
C ILE A 9 -12.86 14.62 -3.53
N ALA A 10 -11.80 15.35 -3.19
CA ALA A 10 -10.55 14.78 -2.66
C ALA A 10 -10.81 13.95 -1.40
N ASP A 11 -11.73 14.39 -0.54
CA ASP A 11 -12.10 13.68 0.70
C ASP A 11 -12.77 12.31 0.46
N LEU A 12 -13.22 12.03 -0.78
CA LEU A 12 -13.79 10.75 -1.17
C LEU A 12 -12.72 9.73 -1.62
N PHE A 13 -11.46 10.16 -1.73
CA PHE A 13 -10.35 9.30 -2.11
C PHE A 13 -9.74 8.63 -0.87
N ASP A 14 -9.91 7.31 -0.78
CA ASP A 14 -9.22 6.49 0.23
C ASP A 14 -8.67 5.24 -0.47
N GLU A 15 -7.35 5.08 -0.49
CA GLU A 15 -6.69 3.91 -1.07
C GLU A 15 -6.98 2.60 -0.32
N ARG A 16 -7.61 2.69 0.86
CA ARG A 16 -8.05 1.54 1.66
C ARG A 16 -9.52 1.16 1.39
N ASP A 17 -10.15 1.76 0.38
CA ASP A 17 -11.47 1.34 -0.08
C ASP A 17 -11.47 -0.19 -0.36
N PRO A 18 -12.51 -0.93 0.08
CA PRO A 18 -12.56 -2.38 -0.07
C PRO A 18 -12.36 -2.87 -1.51
N ALA A 19 -12.85 -2.14 -2.52
CA ALA A 19 -12.67 -2.50 -3.91
C ALA A 19 -11.19 -2.37 -4.34
N ILE A 20 -10.47 -1.37 -3.83
CA ILE A 20 -9.03 -1.20 -4.08
C ILE A 20 -8.23 -2.30 -3.39
N LEU A 21 -8.54 -2.63 -2.14
CA LEU A 21 -7.88 -3.72 -1.42
C LEU A 21 -8.07 -5.08 -2.12
N ILE A 22 -9.27 -5.37 -2.64
CA ILE A 22 -9.53 -6.57 -3.44
C ILE A 22 -8.66 -6.58 -4.70
N LEU A 23 -8.61 -5.46 -5.43
CA LEU A 23 -7.81 -5.35 -6.65
C LEU A 23 -6.31 -5.57 -6.37
N LEU A 24 -5.78 -4.93 -5.33
CA LEU A 24 -4.38 -5.06 -4.92
C LEU A 24 -4.06 -6.50 -4.52
N LYS A 25 -4.89 -7.11 -3.68
CA LYS A 25 -4.74 -8.52 -3.28
C LYS A 25 -4.70 -9.45 -4.50
N MET A 26 -5.69 -9.34 -5.40
CA MET A 26 -5.73 -10.15 -6.63
C MET A 26 -4.48 -9.97 -7.49
N THR A 27 -3.96 -8.74 -7.57
CA THR A 27 -2.76 -8.43 -8.36
C THR A 27 -1.52 -9.06 -7.73
N ILE A 28 -1.35 -8.93 -6.41
CA ILE A 28 -0.25 -9.54 -5.65
C ILE A 28 -0.30 -11.06 -5.81
N GLU A 29 -1.44 -11.70 -5.53
CA GLU A 29 -1.61 -13.14 -5.67
C GLU A 29 -1.28 -13.63 -7.09
N ALA A 30 -1.72 -12.90 -8.13
CA ALA A 30 -1.44 -13.25 -9.52
C ALA A 30 0.05 -13.18 -9.88
N CYS A 31 0.78 -12.19 -9.34
CA CYS A 31 2.22 -12.06 -9.51
C CYS A 31 2.98 -13.17 -8.77
N LYS A 32 2.65 -13.40 -7.49
CA LYS A 32 3.31 -14.44 -6.67
C LYS A 32 3.08 -15.83 -7.23
N LYS A 33 1.86 -16.15 -7.69
CA LYS A 33 1.54 -17.44 -8.36
C LYS A 33 2.38 -17.69 -9.62
N ARG A 34 2.85 -16.63 -10.28
CA ARG A 34 3.68 -16.71 -11.50
C ARG A 34 5.17 -16.51 -11.22
N GLY A 35 5.58 -16.39 -9.95
CA GLY A 35 6.96 -16.08 -9.58
C GLY A 35 7.43 -14.75 -10.17
N LYS A 36 6.55 -13.77 -10.30
CA LYS A 36 6.85 -12.43 -10.81
C LYS A 36 6.95 -11.44 -9.66
N TYR A 37 7.89 -10.51 -9.80
CA TYR A 37 8.08 -9.40 -8.88
C TYR A 37 6.87 -8.46 -8.88
N ILE A 38 6.53 -7.93 -7.70
CA ILE A 38 5.51 -6.89 -7.52
C ILE A 38 5.90 -5.87 -6.45
N GLY A 39 5.72 -4.60 -6.78
CA GLY A 39 5.95 -3.46 -5.89
C GLY A 39 4.91 -2.35 -6.10
N ILE A 40 4.87 -1.40 -5.17
CA ILE A 40 3.96 -0.25 -5.22
C ILE A 40 4.72 1.06 -4.95
N CYS A 41 4.35 2.13 -5.65
CA CYS A 41 4.94 3.47 -5.53
C CYS A 41 3.90 4.59 -5.30
N GLY A 42 2.68 4.23 -4.89
CA GLY A 42 1.64 5.19 -4.51
C GLY A 42 1.91 5.82 -3.14
N GLN A 43 1.14 6.85 -2.80
CA GLN A 43 1.34 7.62 -1.57
C GLN A 43 0.75 6.97 -0.31
N GLY A 44 -0.35 6.22 -0.47
CA GLY A 44 -1.01 5.49 0.61
C GLY A 44 -0.07 4.79 1.61
N PRO A 45 0.93 3.98 1.20
CA PRO A 45 1.83 3.29 2.14
C PRO A 45 2.75 4.24 2.94
N SER A 46 3.06 5.42 2.41
CA SER A 46 3.81 6.46 3.13
C SER A 46 2.92 7.19 4.14
N ASP A 47 1.66 7.43 3.79
CA ASP A 47 0.70 8.18 4.60
C ASP A 47 0.01 7.28 5.67
N HIS A 48 -0.01 5.97 5.44
CA HIS A 48 -0.73 4.98 6.25
C HIS A 48 0.15 3.75 6.55
N PRO A 49 0.85 3.72 7.70
CA PRO A 49 1.70 2.59 8.09
C PRO A 49 0.95 1.25 8.27
N ASP A 50 -0.33 1.31 8.66
CA ASP A 50 -1.23 0.15 8.71
C ASP A 50 -1.48 -0.44 7.31
N PHE A 51 -1.58 0.40 6.29
CA PHE A 51 -1.70 -0.04 4.91
C PHE A 51 -0.39 -0.66 4.40
N ALA A 52 0.77 -0.09 4.76
CA ALA A 52 2.08 -0.70 4.47
C ALA A 52 2.20 -2.10 5.09
N ARG A 53 1.71 -2.27 6.33
CA ARG A 53 1.67 -3.58 7.01
C ARG A 53 0.75 -4.56 6.30
N TRP A 54 -0.45 -4.12 5.94
CA TRP A 54 -1.39 -4.97 5.19
C TRP A 54 -0.79 -5.45 3.85
N LEU A 55 -0.09 -4.58 3.11
CA LEU A 55 0.59 -4.94 1.87
C LEU A 55 1.70 -5.98 2.09
N LEU A 56 2.45 -5.85 3.19
CA LEU A 56 3.45 -6.83 3.59
C LEU A 56 2.80 -8.18 3.92
N GLU A 57 1.67 -8.19 4.64
CA GLU A 57 0.89 -9.40 4.94
C GLU A 57 0.33 -10.08 3.67
N GLN A 58 -0.05 -9.30 2.65
CA GLN A 58 -0.42 -9.85 1.34
C GLN A 58 0.78 -10.44 0.58
N GLY A 59 2.02 -10.15 1.02
CA GLY A 59 3.24 -10.70 0.44
C GLY A 59 3.80 -9.89 -0.73
N ILE A 60 3.62 -8.57 -0.75
CA ILE A 60 4.30 -7.70 -1.73
C ILE A 60 5.83 -7.81 -1.62
N ASP A 61 6.58 -7.64 -2.72
CA ASP A 61 8.04 -7.76 -2.69
C ASP A 61 8.74 -6.45 -2.33
N SER A 62 8.12 -5.30 -2.63
CA SER A 62 8.70 -3.99 -2.34
C SER A 62 7.65 -2.90 -2.10
N LEU A 63 8.05 -1.92 -1.30
CA LEU A 63 7.35 -0.67 -1.06
C LEU A 63 8.28 0.49 -1.41
N SER A 64 7.83 1.43 -2.23
CA SER A 64 8.51 2.71 -2.46
C SER A 64 7.84 3.76 -1.59
N LEU A 65 8.55 4.26 -0.59
CA LEU A 65 8.05 5.19 0.42
C LEU A 65 8.72 6.57 0.28
N ASN A 66 8.08 7.59 0.85
CA ASN A 66 8.69 8.91 0.92
C ASN A 66 9.90 8.90 1.88
N PRO A 67 10.97 9.67 1.59
CA PRO A 67 12.19 9.66 2.40
C PRO A 67 12.01 10.01 3.88
N ASP A 68 10.98 10.79 4.20
CA ASP A 68 10.60 11.16 5.56
C ASP A 68 9.86 10.04 6.30
N SER A 69 9.00 9.30 5.60
CA SER A 69 8.21 8.17 6.15
C SER A 69 8.96 6.84 6.21
N VAL A 70 10.03 6.67 5.43
CA VAL A 70 10.66 5.35 5.19
C VAL A 70 11.22 4.72 6.45
N LEU A 71 11.87 5.49 7.33
CA LEU A 71 12.49 4.97 8.55
C LEU A 71 11.44 4.54 9.57
N GLU A 72 10.43 5.39 9.81
CA GLU A 72 9.34 5.09 10.73
C GLU A 72 8.57 3.84 10.28
N THR A 73 8.19 3.80 9.00
CA THR A 73 7.48 2.66 8.43
C THR A 73 8.31 1.39 8.52
N TRP A 74 9.61 1.46 8.21
CA TRP A 74 10.49 0.29 8.28
C TRP A 74 10.62 -0.26 9.71
N LEU A 75 10.76 0.61 10.71
CA LEU A 75 10.76 0.21 12.12
C LEU A 75 9.41 -0.41 12.53
N SER A 76 8.30 0.22 12.15
CA SER A 76 6.94 -0.28 12.43
C SER A 76 6.63 -1.64 11.80
N LEU A 77 7.25 -1.95 10.65
CA LEU A 77 7.14 -3.25 9.99
C LEU A 77 8.10 -4.29 10.57
N ALA A 78 9.25 -3.88 11.10
CA ALA A 78 10.24 -4.77 11.71
C ALA A 78 9.81 -5.24 13.11
N ASP A 79 9.13 -4.39 13.86
CA ASP A 79 8.58 -4.72 15.18
C ASP A 79 7.39 -5.69 15.03
N ASN A 80 7.67 -6.99 15.14
CA ASN A 80 6.67 -8.07 15.19
C ASN A 80 5.97 -8.17 16.57
N THR A 81 5.88 -7.07 17.32
CA THR A 81 5.42 -7.10 18.72
C THR A 81 4.08 -6.40 18.86
N ILE A 82 3.06 -7.20 19.22
CA ILE A 82 1.75 -6.80 19.76
C ILE A 82 1.95 -6.04 21.07
#